data_AF-A0A2K8L4R8-F1
#
_entry.id   AF-A0A2K8L4R8-F1
#
_cell.length_a   1.000
_cell.length_b   1.000
_cell.length_c   1.000
_cell.angle_alpha   90.00
_cell.angle_beta   90.00
_cell.angle_gamma   90.00
#
_symmetry.space_group_name_H-M   'P 1'
#
loop_
_entity.id
_entity.type
_entity.pdbx_description
1 polymer ?
#
loop_
_entity_poly.entity_id
_entity_poly.type
_entity_poly.pdbx_seq_one_letter_code
_entity_poly.pdbx_strand_id
1 'polypeptide(L)'
;MRLLYSLMIALCLSALSACDIDRHEMHDARQNLSQTIKLHHLHMLINHSLQMATQGADMNLQGIEHGPAMLVKASGLLERAMTGPEMASMHKFGGATAPLMKMTHELAARATTLIEAMKKLSTLSGDKGAIRMLNHAVEVAATGSSLIMLGQQGMAGDIDAVMVNHGQMMLGEASGLLRDISGADEYRSLVADVVNMLIGIPDMPVDQGESQPQGG
;
A
#
# COMPACT_ATOMS: atom_id res chain seq x y z
N MET A 1 -2.03 -63.48 6.51
CA MET A 1 -1.05 -62.78 5.64
C MET A 1 -1.69 -61.80 4.66
N ARG A 2 -2.70 -62.17 3.85
CA ARG A 2 -3.34 -61.22 2.91
C ARG A 2 -3.91 -59.95 3.57
N LEU A 3 -4.57 -60.07 4.73
CA LEU A 3 -5.17 -58.94 5.45
C LEU A 3 -4.13 -57.91 5.94
N LEU A 4 -2.99 -58.38 6.45
CA LEU A 4 -1.88 -57.54 6.93
C LEU A 4 -1.21 -56.76 5.79
N TYR A 5 -1.07 -57.40 4.62
CA TYR A 5 -0.51 -56.75 3.43
C TYR A 5 -1.43 -55.65 2.90
N SER A 6 -2.75 -55.91 2.82
CA SER A 6 -3.73 -54.89 2.44
C SER A 6 -3.78 -53.71 3.43
N LEU A 7 -3.66 -53.96 4.74
CA LEU A 7 -3.63 -52.91 5.75
C LEU A 7 -2.37 -52.03 5.61
N MET A 8 -1.21 -52.64 5.35
CA MET A 8 0.04 -51.90 5.14
C MET A 8 0.00 -51.02 3.89
N ILE A 9 -0.55 -51.51 2.78
CA ILE A 9 -0.72 -50.69 1.56
C ILE A 9 -1.65 -49.51 1.82
N ALA A 10 -2.78 -49.73 2.50
CA ALA A 10 -3.70 -48.66 2.84
C ALA A 10 -3.03 -47.59 3.72
N LEU A 11 -2.25 -48.01 4.73
CA LEU A 11 -1.52 -47.08 5.59
C LEU A 11 -0.47 -46.26 4.82
N CYS A 12 0.27 -46.88 3.90
CA CYS A 12 1.24 -46.18 3.05
C CYS A 12 0.57 -45.17 2.10
N LEU A 13 -0.58 -45.53 1.51
CA LEU A 13 -1.34 -44.62 0.65
C LEU A 13 -1.93 -43.44 1.45
N SER A 14 -2.40 -43.66 2.68
CA SER A 14 -2.84 -42.59 3.56
C SER A 14 -1.70 -41.66 3.98
N ALA A 15 -0.51 -42.20 4.25
CA ALA A 15 0.67 -41.38 4.56
C ALA A 15 1.16 -40.56 3.37
N LEU A 16 1.15 -41.12 2.15
CA LEU A 16 1.47 -40.39 0.92
C LEU A 16 0.45 -39.28 0.64
N SER A 17 -0.85 -39.57 0.82
CA SER A 17 -1.91 -38.58 0.67
C SER A 17 -1.82 -37.44 1.68
N ALA A 18 -1.38 -37.71 2.92
CA ALA A 18 -1.14 -36.67 3.92
C ALA A 18 0.04 -35.75 3.55
N CYS A 19 1.11 -36.31 2.97
CA CYS A 19 2.26 -35.52 2.51
C CYS A 19 1.94 -34.61 1.30
N ASP A 20 1.03 -35.03 0.41
CA ASP A 20 0.64 -34.21 -0.75
C ASP A 20 -0.29 -33.04 -0.35
N ILE A 21 -1.11 -33.21 0.69
CA ILE A 21 -1.96 -32.14 1.24
C ILE A 21 -1.07 -31.04 1.87
N ASP A 22 -0.11 -31.42 2.71
CA ASP A 22 0.81 -30.49 3.39
C ASP A 22 1.64 -29.66 2.38
N ARG A 23 2.09 -30.29 1.29
CA ARG A 23 2.80 -29.58 0.21
C ARG A 23 1.94 -28.56 -0.53
N HIS A 24 0.66 -28.86 -0.74
CA HIS A 24 -0.24 -27.94 -1.43
C HIS A 24 -0.54 -26.72 -0.57
N GLU A 25 -0.84 -26.93 0.73
CA GLU A 25 -1.08 -25.85 1.69
C GLU A 25 0.15 -24.96 1.87
N MET A 26 1.35 -25.54 2.00
CA MET A 26 2.60 -24.77 2.06
C MET A 26 2.85 -23.94 0.79
N HIS A 27 2.54 -24.50 -0.39
CA HIS A 27 2.73 -23.81 -1.66
C HIS A 27 1.75 -22.64 -1.80
N ASP A 28 0.50 -22.82 -1.41
CA ASP A 28 -0.53 -21.79 -1.46
C ASP A 28 -0.25 -20.68 -0.44
N ALA A 29 0.15 -21.02 0.79
CA ALA A 29 0.59 -20.05 1.80
C ALA A 29 1.78 -19.20 1.30
N ARG A 30 2.79 -19.84 0.69
CA ARG A 30 3.94 -19.14 0.11
C ARG A 30 3.56 -18.23 -1.06
N GLN A 31 2.60 -18.64 -1.89
CA GLN A 31 2.10 -17.80 -2.98
C GLN A 31 1.34 -16.59 -2.45
N ASN A 32 0.48 -16.77 -1.44
CA ASN A 32 -0.27 -15.68 -0.81
C ASN A 32 0.66 -14.65 -0.15
N LEU A 33 1.65 -15.09 0.64
CA LEU A 33 2.64 -14.20 1.25
C LEU A 33 3.41 -13.40 0.18
N SER A 34 3.78 -14.05 -0.93
CA SER A 34 4.45 -13.37 -2.04
C SER A 34 3.57 -12.28 -2.69
N GLN A 35 2.26 -12.48 -2.76
CA GLN A 35 1.32 -11.50 -3.32
C GLN A 35 1.14 -10.30 -2.39
N THR A 36 0.95 -10.55 -1.10
CA THR A 36 0.86 -9.51 -0.06
C THR A 36 2.07 -8.58 -0.10
N ILE A 37 3.29 -9.14 -0.16
CA ILE A 37 4.53 -8.34 -0.23
C ILE A 37 4.60 -7.51 -1.53
N LYS A 38 4.19 -8.07 -2.67
CA LYS A 38 4.18 -7.33 -3.95
C LYS A 38 3.22 -6.14 -3.91
N LEU A 39 2.02 -6.33 -3.36
CA LEU A 39 1.06 -5.25 -3.19
C LEU A 39 1.56 -4.20 -2.20
N HIS A 40 2.22 -4.61 -1.12
CA HIS A 40 2.88 -3.66 -0.22
C HIS A 40 3.91 -2.80 -0.94
N HIS A 41 4.82 -3.40 -1.73
CA HIS A 41 5.81 -2.64 -2.48
C HIS A 41 5.16 -1.69 -3.50
N LEU A 42 4.07 -2.10 -4.12
CA LEU A 42 3.34 -1.26 -5.05
C LEU A 42 2.71 -0.04 -4.37
N HIS A 43 2.05 -0.22 -3.24
CA HIS A 43 1.51 0.88 -2.43
C HIS A 43 2.61 1.81 -1.93
N MET A 44 3.77 1.29 -1.50
CA MET A 44 4.94 2.10 -1.15
C MET A 44 5.40 2.98 -2.34
N LEU A 45 5.37 2.47 -3.56
CA LEU A 45 5.71 3.24 -4.76
C LEU A 45 4.66 4.32 -5.08
N ILE A 46 3.37 4.03 -4.90
CA ILE A 46 2.30 5.03 -5.05
C ILE A 46 2.46 6.14 -4.01
N ASN A 47 2.69 5.78 -2.75
CA ASN A 47 2.95 6.71 -1.65
C ASN A 47 4.17 7.58 -1.95
N HIS A 48 5.26 6.98 -2.44
CA HIS A 48 6.45 7.72 -2.82
C HIS A 48 6.20 8.69 -3.99
N SER A 49 5.42 8.29 -5.00
CA SER A 49 5.01 9.19 -6.08
C SER A 49 4.22 10.40 -5.55
N LEU A 50 3.30 10.19 -4.61
CA LEU A 50 2.54 11.27 -3.96
C LEU A 50 3.46 12.23 -3.16
N GLN A 51 4.42 11.69 -2.41
CA GLN A 51 5.43 12.52 -1.71
C GLN A 51 6.26 13.34 -2.71
N MET A 52 6.69 12.74 -3.83
CA MET A 52 7.40 13.49 -4.87
C MET A 52 6.54 14.61 -5.46
N ALA A 53 5.25 14.33 -5.69
CA ALA A 53 4.33 15.28 -6.28
C ALA A 53 4.02 16.46 -5.35
N THR A 54 3.77 16.20 -4.07
CA THR A 54 3.54 17.26 -3.05
C THR A 54 4.74 18.19 -2.92
N GLN A 55 5.96 17.64 -2.88
CA GLN A 55 7.19 18.43 -2.87
C GLN A 55 7.36 19.26 -4.16
N GLY A 56 7.08 18.67 -5.33
CA GLY A 56 7.10 19.38 -6.61
C GLY A 56 6.04 20.50 -6.69
N ALA A 57 4.85 20.26 -6.14
CA ALA A 57 3.78 21.24 -6.05
C ALA A 57 4.17 22.44 -5.16
N ASP A 58 4.78 22.18 -4.01
CA ASP A 58 5.29 23.22 -3.11
C ASP A 58 6.40 24.04 -3.74
N MET A 59 7.27 23.41 -4.54
CA MET A 59 8.28 24.09 -5.35
C MET A 59 7.62 24.99 -6.42
N ASN A 60 6.58 24.52 -7.11
CA ASN A 60 5.84 25.32 -8.09
C ASN A 60 5.19 26.56 -7.49
N LEU A 61 4.58 26.45 -6.31
CA LEU A 61 3.97 27.58 -5.59
C LEU A 61 4.98 28.67 -5.25
N GLN A 62 6.25 28.29 -5.10
CA GLN A 62 7.39 29.16 -4.81
C GLN A 62 8.14 29.62 -6.07
N GLY A 63 7.75 29.16 -7.26
CA GLY A 63 8.41 29.50 -8.52
C GLY A 63 9.79 28.84 -8.69
N ILE A 64 10.03 27.73 -8.02
CA ILE A 64 11.29 26.96 -8.14
C ILE A 64 11.22 26.10 -9.39
N GLU A 65 12.16 26.29 -10.31
CA GLU A 65 12.21 25.64 -11.64
C GLU A 65 12.22 24.10 -11.58
N HIS A 66 12.66 23.51 -10.48
CA HIS A 66 12.69 22.06 -10.31
C HIS A 66 11.30 21.42 -10.11
N GLY A 67 10.32 22.19 -9.64
CA GLY A 67 8.99 21.69 -9.28
C GLY A 67 8.26 20.95 -10.42
N PRO A 68 8.18 21.51 -11.65
CA PRO A 68 7.48 20.87 -12.75
C PRO A 68 8.14 19.54 -13.17
N ALA A 69 9.48 19.49 -13.17
CA ALA A 69 10.21 18.27 -13.49
C ALA A 69 9.94 17.16 -12.47
N MET A 70 9.81 17.51 -11.19
CA MET A 70 9.49 16.57 -10.13
C MET A 70 8.06 16.01 -10.27
N LEU A 71 7.08 16.84 -10.63
CA LEU A 71 5.69 16.42 -10.89
C LEU A 71 5.58 15.48 -12.10
N VAL A 72 6.34 15.73 -13.17
CA VAL A 72 6.43 14.82 -14.33
C VAL A 72 7.01 13.47 -13.91
N LYS A 73 8.10 13.46 -13.12
CA LYS A 73 8.69 12.22 -12.61
C LYS A 73 7.75 11.44 -11.69
N ALA A 74 7.01 12.14 -10.81
CA ALA A 74 6.02 11.52 -9.95
C ALA A 74 4.93 10.80 -10.78
N SER A 75 4.40 11.48 -11.81
CA SER A 75 3.42 10.90 -12.73
C SER A 75 3.97 9.65 -13.43
N GLY A 76 5.17 9.75 -14.00
CA GLY A 76 5.81 8.63 -14.70
C GLY A 76 6.21 7.47 -13.78
N LEU A 77 6.45 7.71 -12.50
CA LEU A 77 6.64 6.63 -11.51
C LEU A 77 5.32 5.90 -11.26
N LEU A 78 4.23 6.63 -11.04
CA LEU A 78 2.90 6.07 -10.79
C LEU A 78 2.40 5.27 -12.01
N GLU A 79 2.55 5.83 -13.22
CA GLU A 79 2.19 5.15 -14.46
C GLU A 79 2.94 3.83 -14.63
N ARG A 80 4.27 3.83 -14.45
CA ARG A 80 5.08 2.61 -14.54
C ARG A 80 4.68 1.58 -13.50
N ALA A 81 4.38 2.00 -12.28
CA ALA A 81 3.91 1.10 -11.22
C ALA A 81 2.60 0.41 -11.61
N MET A 82 1.69 1.11 -12.29
CA MET A 82 0.36 0.61 -12.65
C MET A 82 0.26 -0.08 -14.02
N THR A 83 1.22 0.13 -14.91
CA THR A 83 1.21 -0.42 -16.27
C THR A 83 2.37 -1.39 -16.55
N GLY A 84 3.30 -1.52 -15.60
CA GLY A 84 4.49 -2.33 -15.73
C GLY A 84 4.23 -3.85 -15.74
N PRO A 85 5.27 -4.63 -16.09
CA PRO A 85 5.19 -6.09 -16.17
C PRO A 85 4.84 -6.74 -14.81
N GLU A 86 5.23 -6.13 -13.69
CA GLU A 86 4.89 -6.60 -12.35
C GLU A 86 3.39 -6.50 -12.08
N MET A 87 2.74 -5.39 -12.44
CA MET A 87 1.28 -5.24 -12.33
C MET A 87 0.55 -6.25 -13.23
N ALA A 88 0.99 -6.40 -14.48
CA ALA A 88 0.43 -7.38 -15.40
C ALA A 88 0.55 -8.81 -14.85
N SER A 89 1.68 -9.14 -14.23
CA SER A 89 1.90 -10.41 -13.53
C SER A 89 0.95 -10.59 -12.34
N MET A 90 0.76 -9.54 -11.53
CA MET A 90 -0.21 -9.58 -10.42
C MET A 90 -1.66 -9.75 -10.89
N HIS A 91 -2.05 -9.20 -12.04
CA HIS A 91 -3.38 -9.47 -12.59
C HIS A 91 -3.54 -10.90 -13.07
N LYS A 92 -2.49 -11.47 -13.66
CA LYS A 92 -2.49 -12.84 -14.18
C LYS A 92 -2.53 -13.89 -13.06
N PHE A 93 -1.84 -13.65 -11.94
CA PHE A 93 -1.61 -14.67 -10.92
C PHE A 93 -2.17 -14.32 -9.52
N GLY A 94 -2.45 -13.05 -9.25
CA GLY A 94 -2.71 -12.51 -7.91
C GLY A 94 -4.16 -12.12 -7.64
N GLY A 95 -5.12 -12.74 -8.33
CA GLY A 95 -6.54 -12.45 -8.15
C GLY A 95 -6.88 -10.99 -8.44
N ALA A 96 -6.89 -10.60 -9.72
CA ALA A 96 -7.19 -9.22 -10.16
C ALA A 96 -8.48 -8.62 -9.56
N THR A 97 -9.41 -9.47 -9.09
CA THR A 97 -10.68 -9.12 -8.46
C THR A 97 -10.62 -8.97 -6.94
N ALA A 98 -9.46 -9.22 -6.30
CA ALA A 98 -9.30 -9.09 -4.87
C ALA A 98 -9.60 -7.64 -4.43
N PRO A 99 -10.30 -7.43 -3.29
CA PRO A 99 -10.65 -6.09 -2.81
C PRO A 99 -9.45 -5.13 -2.73
N LEU A 100 -8.29 -5.64 -2.31
CA LEU A 100 -7.07 -4.85 -2.20
C LEU A 100 -6.51 -4.42 -3.57
N MET A 101 -6.58 -5.28 -4.60
CA MET A 101 -6.15 -4.92 -5.96
C MET A 101 -7.05 -3.81 -6.51
N LYS A 102 -8.37 -3.92 -6.32
CA LYS A 102 -9.32 -2.88 -6.68
C LYS A 102 -9.00 -1.56 -5.99
N MET A 103 -8.79 -1.59 -4.67
CA MET A 103 -8.41 -0.40 -3.90
C MET A 103 -7.10 0.22 -4.40
N THR A 104 -6.13 -0.61 -4.78
CA THR A 104 -4.86 -0.15 -5.36
C THR A 104 -5.07 0.65 -6.64
N HIS A 105 -5.92 0.16 -7.54
CA HIS A 105 -6.27 0.90 -8.76
C HIS A 105 -7.02 2.20 -8.46
N GLU A 106 -7.96 2.16 -7.52
CA GLU A 106 -8.71 3.36 -7.11
C GLU A 106 -7.79 4.43 -6.51
N LEU A 107 -6.88 4.04 -5.62
CA LEU A 107 -5.87 4.94 -5.05
C LEU A 107 -4.97 5.52 -6.15
N ALA A 108 -4.48 4.70 -7.07
CA ALA A 108 -3.63 5.17 -8.16
C ALA A 108 -4.37 6.13 -9.11
N ALA A 109 -5.64 5.88 -9.43
CA ALA A 109 -6.45 6.77 -10.26
C ALA A 109 -6.64 8.15 -9.60
N ARG A 110 -6.89 8.16 -8.29
CA ARG A 110 -7.10 9.38 -7.50
C ARG A 110 -5.81 10.14 -7.30
N ALA A 111 -4.72 9.44 -7.02
CA ALA A 111 -3.37 9.99 -7.02
C ALA A 111 -3.03 10.65 -8.35
N THR A 112 -3.32 10.00 -9.48
CA THR A 112 -3.12 10.58 -10.82
C THR A 112 -3.89 11.90 -10.98
N THR A 113 -5.17 11.91 -10.60
CA THR A 113 -6.00 13.13 -10.68
C THR A 113 -5.46 14.26 -9.81
N LEU A 114 -5.02 13.94 -8.58
CA LEU A 114 -4.41 14.92 -7.68
C LEU A 114 -3.09 15.48 -8.24
N ILE A 115 -2.24 14.63 -8.81
CA ILE A 115 -0.98 15.04 -9.44
C ILE A 115 -1.23 15.97 -10.63
N GLU A 116 -2.26 15.69 -11.45
CA GLU A 116 -2.64 16.59 -12.55
C GLU A 116 -3.16 17.95 -12.03
N ALA A 117 -3.83 17.98 -10.87
CA ALA A 117 -4.18 19.25 -10.23
C ALA A 117 -2.93 19.99 -9.71
N MET A 118 -1.98 19.26 -9.10
CA MET A 118 -0.71 19.83 -8.64
C MET A 118 0.11 20.47 -9.76
N LYS A 119 0.11 19.90 -10.97
CA LYS A 119 0.77 20.47 -12.15
C LYS A 119 0.22 21.84 -12.56
N LYS A 120 -1.01 22.16 -12.21
CA LYS A 120 -1.65 23.46 -12.51
C LYS A 120 -1.31 24.53 -11.47
N LEU A 121 -0.72 24.15 -10.34
CA LEU A 121 -0.31 25.08 -9.29
C LEU A 121 0.88 25.92 -9.75
N SER A 122 0.89 27.19 -9.36
CA SER A 122 1.91 28.15 -9.74
C SER A 122 2.05 29.26 -8.71
N THR A 123 2.96 30.20 -8.96
CA THR A 123 3.10 31.43 -8.17
C THR A 123 1.86 32.34 -8.23
N LEU A 124 0.93 32.10 -9.15
CA LEU A 124 -0.33 32.86 -9.27
C LEU A 124 -1.51 32.18 -8.57
N SER A 125 -1.33 30.96 -8.04
CA SER A 125 -2.38 30.27 -7.30
C SER A 125 -2.80 31.07 -6.06
N GLY A 126 -4.11 31.20 -5.85
CA GLY A 126 -4.69 31.67 -4.59
C GLY A 126 -4.47 30.67 -3.45
N ASP A 127 -4.75 31.09 -2.22
CA ASP A 127 -4.75 30.23 -1.03
C ASP A 127 -3.48 29.35 -0.84
N LYS A 128 -2.31 29.85 -1.24
CA LYS A 128 -1.06 29.06 -1.19
C LYS A 128 -0.77 28.44 0.17
N GLY A 129 -1.13 29.13 1.26
CA GLY A 129 -1.01 28.61 2.62
C GLY A 129 -1.86 27.35 2.83
N ALA A 130 -3.13 27.39 2.42
CA ALA A 130 -4.02 26.23 2.48
C ALA A 130 -3.51 25.09 1.60
N ILE A 131 -3.08 25.39 0.37
CA ILE A 131 -2.57 24.38 -0.57
C ILE A 131 -1.33 23.66 0.00
N ARG A 132 -0.39 24.40 0.60
CA ARG A 132 0.81 23.80 1.24
C ARG A 132 0.44 22.91 2.41
N MET A 133 -0.50 23.32 3.24
CA MET A 133 -0.96 22.49 4.36
C MET A 133 -1.70 21.23 3.88
N LEU A 134 -2.44 21.33 2.77
CA LEU A 134 -3.07 20.17 2.12
C LEU A 134 -2.04 19.22 1.50
N ASN A 135 -0.99 19.76 0.85
CA ASN A 135 0.16 18.96 0.40
C ASN A 135 0.82 18.21 1.55
N HIS A 136 1.01 18.89 2.68
CA HIS A 136 1.56 18.29 3.88
C HIS A 136 0.68 17.15 4.42
N ALA A 137 -0.65 17.32 4.42
CA ALA A 137 -1.57 16.24 4.82
C ALA A 137 -1.39 14.97 3.97
N VAL A 138 -1.17 15.12 2.66
CA VAL A 138 -0.89 13.97 1.76
C VAL A 138 0.46 13.34 2.09
N GLU A 139 1.51 14.13 2.30
CA GLU A 139 2.85 13.63 2.67
C GLU A 139 2.82 12.85 3.99
N VAL A 140 2.14 13.40 5.01
CA VAL A 140 1.96 12.75 6.31
C VAL A 140 1.17 11.46 6.17
N ALA A 141 0.05 11.47 5.42
CA ALA A 141 -0.75 10.27 5.20
C ALA A 141 0.01 9.16 4.45
N ALA A 142 0.73 9.52 3.39
CA ALA A 142 1.50 8.58 2.58
C ALA A 142 2.66 7.97 3.41
N THR A 143 3.31 8.77 4.25
CA THR A 143 4.35 8.30 5.16
C THR A 143 3.75 7.38 6.24
N GLY A 144 2.64 7.77 6.85
CA GLY A 144 1.99 6.98 7.89
C GLY A 144 1.51 5.61 7.38
N SER A 145 0.85 5.60 6.22
CA SER A 145 0.46 4.36 5.52
C SER A 145 1.66 3.45 5.25
N SER A 146 2.76 4.01 4.76
CA SER A 146 4.00 3.27 4.51
C SER A 146 4.59 2.63 5.78
N LEU A 147 4.59 3.36 6.90
CA LEU A 147 5.07 2.84 8.18
C LEU A 147 4.21 1.70 8.71
N ILE A 148 2.88 1.82 8.60
CA ILE A 148 1.95 0.75 8.99
C ILE A 148 2.23 -0.51 8.17
N MET A 149 2.31 -0.39 6.85
CA MET A 149 2.55 -1.53 5.97
C MET A 149 3.89 -2.21 6.22
N LEU A 150 4.94 -1.43 6.53
CA LEU A 150 6.25 -1.97 6.88
C LEU A 150 6.20 -2.70 8.23
N GLY A 151 5.59 -2.10 9.26
CA GLY A 151 5.44 -2.75 10.57
C GLY A 151 4.58 -4.01 10.50
N GLN A 152 3.54 -4.03 9.65
CA GLN A 152 2.72 -5.22 9.42
C GLN A 152 3.50 -6.40 8.80
N GLN A 153 4.74 -6.21 8.35
CA GLN A 153 5.57 -7.33 7.89
C GLN A 153 6.09 -8.20 9.05
N GLY A 154 6.08 -7.72 10.30
CA GLY A 154 6.43 -8.51 11.48
C GLY A 154 7.89 -8.98 11.54
N MET A 155 8.81 -8.25 10.88
CA MET A 155 10.22 -8.67 10.74
C MET A 155 11.13 -8.22 11.90
N ALA A 156 10.70 -7.24 12.69
CA ALA A 156 11.53 -6.56 13.69
C ALA A 156 10.92 -6.51 15.11
N GLY A 157 9.80 -7.22 15.34
CA GLY A 157 9.22 -7.40 16.67
C GLY A 157 8.67 -6.09 17.24
N ASP A 158 9.16 -5.64 18.39
CA ASP A 158 8.67 -4.42 19.05
C ASP A 158 8.83 -3.16 18.18
N ILE A 159 9.82 -3.12 17.29
CA ILE A 159 10.03 -2.01 16.36
C ILE A 159 8.83 -1.89 15.40
N ASP A 160 8.28 -3.01 14.96
CA ASP A 160 7.11 -3.03 14.07
C ASP A 160 5.88 -2.41 14.74
N ALA A 161 5.66 -2.72 16.02
CA ALA A 161 4.57 -2.14 16.79
C ALA A 161 4.71 -0.61 16.93
N VAL A 162 5.93 -0.12 17.15
CA VAL A 162 6.22 1.32 17.17
C VAL A 162 5.95 1.95 15.81
N MET A 163 6.34 1.30 14.71
CA MET A 163 6.09 1.81 13.35
C MET A 163 4.59 1.88 13.04
N VAL A 164 3.81 0.85 13.38
CA VAL A 164 2.34 0.85 13.19
C VAL A 164 1.71 1.98 14.00
N ASN A 165 2.06 2.12 15.28
CA ASN A 165 1.51 3.18 16.13
C ASN A 165 1.87 4.58 15.59
N HIS A 166 3.14 4.80 15.23
CA HIS A 166 3.56 6.07 14.66
C HIS A 166 2.83 6.39 13.36
N GLY A 167 2.67 5.40 12.47
CA GLY A 167 1.90 5.56 11.26
C GLY A 167 0.43 5.91 11.51
N GLN A 168 -0.21 5.28 12.50
CA GLN A 168 -1.59 5.61 12.90
C GLN A 168 -1.73 7.04 13.42
N MET A 169 -0.75 7.52 14.21
CA MET A 169 -0.74 8.92 14.66
C MET A 169 -0.63 9.89 13.47
N MET A 170 0.24 9.59 12.50
CA MET A 170 0.37 10.40 11.28
C MET A 170 -0.93 10.43 10.46
N LEU A 171 -1.60 9.28 10.29
CA LEU A 171 -2.91 9.22 9.64
C LEU A 171 -3.96 10.10 10.35
N GLY A 172 -3.94 10.11 11.69
CA GLY A 172 -4.78 11.00 12.50
C GLY A 172 -4.47 12.48 12.30
N GLU A 173 -3.18 12.85 12.26
CA GLU A 173 -2.72 14.21 11.97
C GLU A 173 -3.17 14.68 10.58
N ALA A 174 -2.96 13.86 9.55
CA ALA A 174 -3.41 14.16 8.18
C ALA A 174 -4.92 14.39 8.11
N SER A 175 -5.72 13.57 8.82
CA SER A 175 -7.17 13.75 8.92
C SER A 175 -7.54 15.06 9.64
N GLY A 176 -6.82 15.42 10.70
CA GLY A 176 -6.98 16.70 11.41
C GLY A 176 -6.75 17.89 10.49
N LEU A 177 -5.65 17.87 9.73
CA LEU A 177 -5.32 18.93 8.76
C LEU A 177 -6.44 19.15 7.74
N LEU A 178 -7.04 18.09 7.19
CA LEU A 178 -8.15 18.21 6.25
C LEU A 178 -9.37 18.95 6.82
N ARG A 179 -9.60 18.84 8.13
CA ARG A 179 -10.73 19.46 8.82
C ARG A 179 -10.45 20.92 9.17
N ASP A 180 -9.22 21.22 9.53
CA ASP A 180 -8.83 22.53 10.07
C ASP A 180 -8.48 23.55 8.97
N ILE A 181 -8.11 23.09 7.77
CA ILE A 181 -7.73 23.97 6.66
C ILE A 181 -8.97 24.48 5.90
N SER A 182 -9.15 25.80 5.88
CA SER A 182 -10.11 26.50 5.02
C SER A 182 -9.45 27.02 3.73
N GLY A 183 -10.21 27.06 2.63
CA GLY A 183 -9.76 27.56 1.32
C GLY A 183 -9.38 26.45 0.34
N ALA A 184 -9.10 26.83 -0.91
CA ALA A 184 -8.76 25.92 -2.01
C ALA A 184 -9.74 24.72 -2.16
N ASP A 185 -11.06 24.95 -2.07
CA ASP A 185 -12.07 23.90 -1.87
C ASP A 185 -12.02 22.74 -2.88
N GLU A 186 -11.85 23.04 -4.18
CA GLU A 186 -11.72 22.01 -5.22
C GLU A 186 -10.47 21.14 -4.99
N TYR A 187 -9.35 21.78 -4.67
CA TYR A 187 -8.09 21.10 -4.37
C TYR A 187 -8.21 20.27 -3.08
N ARG A 188 -8.83 20.82 -2.04
CA ARG A 188 -9.11 20.12 -0.77
C ARG A 188 -9.91 18.84 -1.00
N SER A 189 -10.90 18.86 -1.90
CA SER A 189 -11.69 17.67 -2.22
C SER A 189 -10.82 16.55 -2.81
N LEU A 190 -9.90 16.88 -3.72
CA LEU A 190 -8.99 15.89 -4.32
C LEU A 190 -8.00 15.33 -3.29
N VAL A 191 -7.48 16.19 -2.42
CA VAL A 191 -6.59 15.81 -1.32
C VAL A 191 -7.32 14.89 -0.34
N ALA A 192 -8.56 15.23 0.03
CA ALA A 192 -9.38 14.42 0.92
C ALA A 192 -9.66 13.02 0.34
N ASP A 193 -9.97 12.91 -0.95
CA ASP A 193 -10.16 11.62 -1.61
C ASP A 193 -8.93 10.70 -1.44
N VAL A 194 -7.73 11.22 -1.68
CA VAL A 194 -6.48 10.45 -1.58
C VAL A 194 -6.15 10.11 -0.13
N VAL A 195 -6.19 11.08 0.78
CA VAL A 195 -5.89 10.88 2.21
C VAL A 195 -6.85 9.86 2.83
N ASN A 196 -8.14 9.94 2.54
CA ASN A 196 -9.13 8.98 3.06
C ASN A 196 -8.84 7.55 2.58
N MET A 197 -8.37 7.38 1.33
CA MET A 197 -7.95 6.05 0.85
C MET A 197 -6.70 5.55 1.54
N LEU A 198 -5.71 6.42 1.78
CA LEU A 198 -4.49 6.06 2.52
C LEU A 198 -4.79 5.67 3.97
N ILE A 199 -5.77 6.31 4.60
CA ILE A 199 -6.24 5.96 5.94
C ILE A 199 -7.00 4.62 5.93
N GLY A 200 -7.82 4.40 4.90
CA GLY A 200 -8.69 3.23 4.81
C GLY A 200 -8.02 1.96 4.30
N ILE A 201 -6.70 1.94 4.05
CA ILE A 201 -6.02 0.72 3.57
C ILE A 201 -6.18 -0.35 4.64
N PRO A 202 -6.90 -1.45 4.36
CA PRO A 202 -7.21 -2.44 5.37
C PRO A 202 -5.92 -3.09 5.89
N ASP A 203 -5.90 -3.40 7.18
CA ASP A 203 -4.83 -4.21 7.78
C ASP A 203 -4.73 -5.53 7.01
N MET A 204 -3.56 -5.78 6.41
CA MET A 204 -3.31 -7.05 5.75
C MET A 204 -3.13 -8.11 6.84
N PRO A 205 -3.80 -9.27 6.75
CA PRO A 205 -3.56 -10.35 7.70
C PRO A 205 -2.09 -10.73 7.61
N VAL A 206 -1.35 -10.46 8.69
CA VAL A 206 -0.04 -11.05 8.90
C VAL A 206 -0.31 -12.53 9.11
N ASP A 207 0.25 -13.37 8.25
CA ASP A 207 0.17 -14.82 8.43
C ASP A 207 0.86 -15.11 9.77
N GLN A 208 0.07 -15.22 10.83
CA GLN A 208 0.54 -15.58 12.16
C GLN A 208 0.87 -17.06 12.09
N GLY A 209 2.03 -17.35 11.49
CA GLY A 209 2.58 -18.70 11.42
C GLY A 209 2.42 -19.35 12.79
N GLU A 210 1.73 -20.48 12.78
CA GLU A 210 1.27 -21.24 13.93
C GLU A 210 2.20 -21.09 15.13
N SER A 211 1.65 -20.50 16.19
CA SER A 211 2.26 -20.53 17.52
C SER A 211 2.53 -21.99 17.86
N GLN A 212 3.80 -22.30 18.07
CA GLN A 212 4.31 -23.63 18.40
C GLN A 212 3.40 -24.33 19.41
N PRO A 213 3.10 -25.64 19.24
CA PRO A 213 2.44 -26.38 20.30
C PRO A 213 3.35 -26.36 21.53
N GLN A 214 2.87 -25.76 22.61
CA GLN A 214 3.50 -25.88 23.92
C GLN A 214 3.44 -27.36 24.32
N GLY A 215 4.54 -28.06 24.10
CA GLY A 215 4.75 -29.42 24.60
C GLY A 215 4.95 -29.36 26.11
N GLY A 216 4.02 -29.99 26.84
CA GLY A 216 4.16 -30.35 28.24
C GLY A 216 4.96 -31.62 28.46
#